data_AF-A0A7Y1TZ55-F1
#
_entry.id   AF-A0A7Y1TZ55-F1
#
_cell.length_a   1.000
_cell.length_b   1.000
_cell.length_c   1.000
_cell.angle_alpha   90.00
_cell.angle_beta   90.00
_cell.angle_gamma   90.00
#
_symmetry.space_group_name_H-M   'P 1'
#
loop_
_entity.id
_entity.type
_entity.pdbx_description
1 polymer ?
#
loop_
_entity_poly.entity_id
_entity_poly.type
_entity_poly.pdbx_seq_one_letter_code
_entity_poly.pdbx_strand_id
1 'polypeptide(L)'
;MSLRRKVARLLAIVLTVLLVATACGSDADSTTSGGVFADSSSSDTSNDSSFDRGSDDRGDAESVFTDDAMVDDTNDSAAATTRPSTDGDAAFAGRDEDAAETEADDGVGLFGTVEVAPEDEEVPSRTQDSDGRFTDYGIRRFIDADDDPFSTFALDVDTGSYSIARGYLLDEGELPPRASVRVEEYVNAHTYDYRAPRRGLDLEVDGGPSPFDEDAFLVRIGVQAVEIEDDERVPVSLTFVVDTSGSMSANDRLPLVRRSLEVLVDELDRGDTVAIVTYSGSSGIILEPTDVRYRDDIIDAIRSMDSGGSTNLQAGLDTGYDLARESFIDDGVNRVIVASDGLANAGITDVDRLADRIRRDADEGIGIVTVGYGLRGINDTTMEQLADQGDGFYSYVDTIDEAKRLFRDELTSTLITAAIDAKIQVEFDPDVVEDYRLLGYENRGVLDRDFRNDDVDAGELGAGHQATALYEITLARGVDIDDRDEIGVVMLRWEDPETGDVTEIDEDIDLRDVEPTWSRTDEDFQHAVVVATFAEKLRDNPFADEVDLDELLEEVERLDDEIDTDEFDEFVDMVRIAAGRR
;
A
#
# COMPACT_ATOMS: atom_id res chain seq x y z
N MET A 1 35.67 -9.60 19.16
CA MET A 1 35.41 -10.97 19.68
C MET A 1 34.43 -11.75 18.79
N SER A 2 33.91 -11.16 17.70
CA SER A 2 32.85 -11.73 16.85
C SER A 2 33.30 -12.76 15.79
N LEU A 3 34.55 -12.71 15.29
CA LEU A 3 34.99 -13.64 14.25
C LEU A 3 35.11 -15.11 14.74
N ARG A 4 35.39 -15.32 16.03
CA ARG A 4 35.46 -16.67 16.62
C ARG A 4 34.08 -17.29 16.87
N ARG A 5 33.03 -16.48 17.01
CA ARG A 5 31.64 -16.95 17.17
C ARG A 5 31.00 -17.30 15.83
N LYS A 6 31.26 -16.50 14.77
CA LYS A 6 30.81 -16.82 13.39
C LYS A 6 31.41 -18.14 12.87
N VAL A 7 32.68 -18.42 13.17
CA VAL A 7 33.33 -19.70 12.79
C VAL A 7 32.80 -20.90 13.61
N ALA A 8 32.37 -20.68 14.86
CA ALA A 8 31.80 -21.75 15.68
C ALA A 8 30.38 -22.16 15.25
N ARG A 9 29.53 -21.20 14.82
CA ARG A 9 28.20 -21.49 14.24
C ARG A 9 28.31 -22.25 12.91
N LEU A 10 29.26 -21.88 12.03
CA LEU A 10 29.47 -22.57 10.76
C LEU A 10 29.95 -24.03 10.93
N LEU A 11 30.79 -24.29 11.94
CA LEU A 11 31.29 -25.64 12.25
C LEU A 11 30.21 -26.55 12.88
N ALA A 12 29.24 -25.98 13.59
CA ALA A 12 28.12 -26.74 14.15
C ALA A 12 27.16 -27.21 13.05
N ILE A 13 26.85 -26.36 12.06
CA ILE A 13 25.94 -26.69 10.95
C ILE A 13 26.51 -27.80 10.06
N VAL A 14 27.83 -27.76 9.78
CA VAL A 14 28.48 -28.81 8.96
C VAL A 14 28.57 -30.16 9.68
N LEU A 15 28.60 -30.19 11.02
CA LEU A 15 28.66 -31.44 11.78
C LEU A 15 27.29 -32.14 11.89
N THR A 16 26.18 -31.40 11.83
CA THR A 16 24.82 -31.95 11.90
C THR A 16 24.39 -32.58 10.58
N VAL A 17 24.80 -32.01 9.44
CA VAL A 17 24.51 -32.56 8.11
C VAL A 17 25.24 -33.89 7.84
N LEU A 18 26.38 -34.14 8.50
CA LEU A 18 27.13 -35.38 8.32
C LEU A 18 26.60 -36.59 9.13
N LEU A 19 25.63 -36.39 10.03
CA LEU A 19 25.15 -37.43 10.95
C LEU A 19 23.82 -38.08 10.52
N VAL A 20 23.17 -37.59 9.46
CA VAL A 20 21.87 -38.11 8.98
C VAL A 20 21.99 -39.08 7.78
N ALA A 21 23.18 -39.23 7.17
CA ALA A 21 23.35 -40.03 5.95
C ALA A 21 23.76 -41.51 6.14
N THR A 22 23.73 -42.06 7.36
CA THR A 22 24.14 -43.47 7.60
C THR A 22 23.24 -44.21 8.58
N ALA A 23 22.02 -44.55 8.16
CA ALA A 23 21.33 -45.72 8.69
C ALA A 23 20.26 -46.24 7.72
N CYS A 24 20.24 -47.57 7.57
CA CYS A 24 19.20 -48.41 6.95
C CYS A 24 19.32 -48.71 5.46
N GLY A 25 20.24 -49.64 5.15
CA GLY A 25 20.05 -50.63 4.09
C GLY A 25 20.49 -52.01 4.57
N SER A 26 19.58 -53.00 4.58
CA SER A 26 19.85 -54.40 4.24
C SER A 26 18.61 -55.29 4.40
N ASP A 27 18.41 -56.12 3.37
CA ASP A 27 17.82 -57.48 3.33
C ASP A 27 16.65 -57.58 2.32
N ALA A 28 16.49 -58.61 1.50
CA ALA A 28 17.34 -59.57 0.79
C ALA A 28 16.39 -60.35 -0.15
N ASP A 29 16.90 -60.78 -1.31
CA ASP A 29 16.51 -61.97 -2.11
C ASP A 29 15.04 -62.23 -2.54
N SER A 30 14.81 -62.34 -3.85
CA SER A 30 14.86 -63.63 -4.58
C SER A 30 14.10 -63.66 -5.92
N THR A 31 14.74 -64.29 -6.92
CA THR A 31 14.19 -65.12 -8.04
C THR A 31 13.24 -64.50 -9.08
N THR A 32 13.54 -64.41 -10.40
CA THR A 32 13.83 -65.40 -11.48
C THR A 32 12.67 -65.46 -12.51
N SER A 33 13.06 -65.56 -13.79
CA SER A 33 12.31 -65.86 -15.04
C SER A 33 11.84 -64.62 -15.82
N GLY A 34 12.01 -64.50 -17.14
CA GLY A 34 12.58 -65.36 -18.18
C GLY A 34 11.90 -65.06 -19.54
N GLY A 35 12.66 -65.07 -20.65
CA GLY A 35 12.15 -65.08 -22.05
C GLY A 35 12.09 -63.70 -22.73
N VAL A 36 12.97 -63.25 -23.63
CA VAL A 36 13.47 -63.74 -24.96
C VAL A 36 12.59 -63.35 -26.16
N PHE A 37 13.27 -62.94 -27.24
CA PHE A 37 12.92 -62.57 -28.64
C PHE A 37 12.89 -61.04 -28.90
N ALA A 38 13.89 -60.40 -29.55
CA ALA A 38 14.47 -60.55 -30.91
C ALA A 38 13.43 -60.24 -32.01
N ASP A 39 13.68 -59.55 -33.11
CA ASP A 39 14.79 -58.77 -33.70
C ASP A 39 14.21 -58.20 -35.01
N SER A 40 14.85 -57.18 -35.59
CA SER A 40 14.86 -56.82 -37.02
C SER A 40 13.58 -56.23 -37.65
N SER A 41 13.59 -55.39 -38.68
CA SER A 41 14.59 -54.53 -39.34
C SER A 41 13.88 -53.87 -40.54
N SER A 42 14.29 -52.63 -40.83
CA SER A 42 14.55 -52.06 -42.17
C SER A 42 13.45 -51.76 -43.22
N SER A 43 13.76 -50.69 -43.96
CA SER A 43 13.49 -50.39 -45.40
C SER A 43 12.23 -49.58 -45.70
N ASP A 44 12.15 -48.67 -46.67
CA ASP A 44 13.11 -47.84 -47.44
C ASP A 44 12.27 -46.96 -48.40
N THR A 45 12.75 -45.76 -48.72
CA THR A 45 12.70 -45.03 -50.02
C THR A 45 11.41 -44.60 -50.76
N SER A 46 11.28 -43.26 -50.91
CA SER A 46 11.17 -42.40 -52.13
C SER A 46 10.08 -42.55 -53.22
N ASN A 47 9.44 -41.41 -53.59
CA ASN A 47 9.26 -40.83 -54.96
C ASN A 47 8.42 -39.53 -54.83
N ASP A 48 8.84 -38.31 -55.19
CA ASP A 48 9.09 -37.64 -56.49
C ASP A 48 7.85 -37.44 -57.40
N SER A 49 7.48 -36.16 -57.65
CA SER A 49 7.12 -35.63 -58.98
C SER A 49 6.91 -34.11 -59.00
N SER A 50 7.33 -33.53 -60.12
CA SER A 50 7.59 -32.13 -60.48
C SER A 50 6.60 -31.50 -61.50
N PHE A 51 6.78 -30.19 -61.80
CA PHE A 51 6.27 -29.36 -62.95
C PHE A 51 4.83 -28.77 -62.83
N ASP A 52 4.47 -27.54 -63.27
CA ASP A 52 4.98 -26.62 -64.33
C ASP A 52 4.56 -25.13 -64.10
N ARG A 53 5.09 -24.25 -64.96
CA ARG A 53 5.34 -22.79 -64.95
C ARG A 53 4.22 -21.81 -65.37
N GLY A 54 4.49 -20.50 -65.14
CA GLY A 54 4.18 -19.34 -66.02
C GLY A 54 3.87 -18.05 -65.23
N SER A 55 4.78 -17.08 -65.01
CA SER A 55 5.45 -16.08 -65.87
C SER A 55 4.70 -14.74 -66.06
N ASP A 56 5.35 -13.66 -65.55
CA ASP A 56 5.48 -12.27 -66.03
C ASP A 56 4.25 -11.35 -66.29
N ASP A 57 4.22 -10.19 -65.60
CA ASP A 57 4.35 -8.81 -66.16
C ASP A 57 4.31 -7.77 -65.00
N ARG A 58 5.41 -7.13 -64.58
CA ARG A 58 5.92 -5.77 -64.94
C ARG A 58 4.88 -4.66 -65.19
N GLY A 59 5.09 -3.50 -64.53
CA GLY A 59 4.59 -2.21 -65.00
C GLY A 59 4.49 -1.11 -63.95
N ASP A 60 5.58 -0.38 -63.73
CA ASP A 60 5.64 0.95 -63.11
C ASP A 60 4.75 1.98 -63.85
N ALA A 61 4.26 3.01 -63.15
CA ALA A 61 4.53 4.43 -63.47
C ALA A 61 3.63 5.43 -62.73
N GLU A 62 4.29 6.52 -62.33
CA GLU A 62 3.83 7.82 -61.83
C GLU A 62 2.93 8.63 -62.79
N SER A 63 2.18 9.59 -62.24
CA SER A 63 1.98 11.00 -62.67
C SER A 63 0.77 11.57 -61.91
N VAL A 64 0.82 12.61 -61.07
CA VAL A 64 1.16 14.04 -61.23
C VAL A 64 0.27 14.81 -62.22
N PHE A 65 -0.17 16.01 -61.77
CA PHE A 65 -0.69 17.22 -62.44
C PHE A 65 -2.17 17.59 -62.09
N THR A 66 -2.42 18.55 -61.16
CA THR A 66 -2.53 20.05 -61.27
C THR A 66 -3.93 20.52 -61.70
N ASP A 67 -4.47 21.70 -61.40
CA ASP A 67 -4.04 22.96 -60.75
C ASP A 67 -5.28 23.82 -60.44
N ASP A 68 -5.02 24.98 -59.80
CA ASP A 68 -5.75 26.26 -59.86
C ASP A 68 -7.06 26.44 -59.04
N ALA A 69 -7.36 27.58 -58.40
CA ALA A 69 -6.63 28.80 -58.00
C ALA A 69 -7.64 29.84 -57.42
N MET A 70 -7.12 30.68 -56.50
CA MET A 70 -7.36 32.14 -56.33
C MET A 70 -8.55 32.72 -55.50
N VAL A 71 -8.15 33.56 -54.51
CA VAL A 71 -8.55 34.99 -54.24
C VAL A 71 -9.92 35.21 -53.58
N ASP A 72 -10.18 36.14 -52.65
CA ASP A 72 -9.50 37.14 -51.79
C ASP A 72 -10.63 37.77 -50.94
N ASP A 73 -10.29 38.73 -50.06
CA ASP A 73 -11.15 39.75 -49.42
C ASP A 73 -11.90 39.37 -48.12
N THR A 74 -11.99 40.20 -47.07
CA THR A 74 -11.22 41.33 -46.50
C THR A 74 -11.98 41.76 -45.23
N ASN A 75 -11.25 42.35 -44.27
CA ASN A 75 -11.62 43.47 -43.38
C ASN A 75 -12.54 43.34 -42.12
N ASP A 76 -11.89 43.66 -40.99
CA ASP A 76 -12.12 44.80 -40.06
C ASP A 76 -13.04 44.76 -38.82
N SER A 77 -12.38 45.14 -37.70
CA SER A 77 -12.78 46.15 -36.68
C SER A 77 -13.98 45.89 -35.76
N ALA A 78 -14.09 46.34 -34.50
CA ALA A 78 -13.21 46.92 -33.47
C ALA A 78 -14.13 47.35 -32.29
N ALA A 79 -13.55 47.44 -31.08
CA ALA A 79 -13.83 48.40 -30.00
C ALA A 79 -15.17 48.38 -29.19
N ALA A 80 -15.01 48.04 -27.90
CA ALA A 80 -15.31 48.81 -26.67
C ALA A 80 -16.51 49.80 -26.59
N THR A 81 -17.20 49.82 -25.44
CA THR A 81 -17.31 50.99 -24.50
C THR A 81 -18.53 50.92 -23.52
N THR A 82 -18.20 50.98 -22.21
CA THR A 82 -18.87 51.54 -20.99
C THR A 82 -20.40 51.53 -20.69
N ARG A 83 -20.69 51.16 -19.42
CA ARG A 83 -21.63 51.66 -18.35
C ARG A 83 -22.29 53.06 -18.57
N PRO A 84 -23.35 53.53 -17.83
CA PRO A 84 -23.68 53.28 -16.39
C PRO A 84 -25.17 53.40 -15.88
N SER A 85 -25.36 53.15 -14.55
CA SER A 85 -26.24 53.82 -13.54
C SER A 85 -27.80 53.77 -13.69
N THR A 86 -28.68 53.83 -12.67
CA THR A 86 -28.73 54.48 -11.33
C THR A 86 -30.03 54.08 -10.60
N ASP A 87 -29.98 54.00 -9.27
CA ASP A 87 -30.90 54.47 -8.20
C ASP A 87 -32.44 54.32 -8.23
N GLY A 88 -33.02 53.99 -7.05
CA GLY A 88 -34.22 54.68 -6.56
C GLY A 88 -35.18 53.92 -5.63
N ASP A 89 -34.99 54.13 -4.32
CA ASP A 89 -35.92 54.04 -3.16
C ASP A 89 -37.45 53.89 -3.37
N ALA A 90 -38.11 53.09 -2.51
CA ALA A 90 -39.11 53.59 -1.54
C ALA A 90 -39.69 52.49 -0.63
N ALA A 91 -39.68 52.81 0.68
CA ALA A 91 -40.19 52.02 1.80
C ALA A 91 -41.74 51.98 1.92
N PHE A 92 -42.27 50.88 2.45
CA PHE A 92 -43.52 50.86 3.23
C PHE A 92 -43.42 49.86 4.39
N ALA A 93 -43.96 50.26 5.53
CA ALA A 93 -43.73 49.68 6.84
C ALA A 93 -44.70 48.55 7.24
N GLY A 94 -44.15 47.56 7.96
CA GLY A 94 -44.69 47.04 9.22
C GLY A 94 -45.68 45.87 9.17
N ARG A 95 -45.21 44.66 9.50
CA ARG A 95 -45.43 44.01 10.80
C ARG A 95 -44.85 42.60 10.83
N ASP A 96 -44.34 42.26 12.00
CA ASP A 96 -43.73 41.00 12.43
C ASP A 96 -44.59 39.76 12.17
N GLU A 97 -43.96 38.67 11.74
CA GLU A 97 -43.81 37.40 12.48
C GLU A 97 -43.30 36.30 11.52
N ASP A 98 -42.11 35.78 11.84
CA ASP A 98 -41.39 34.59 11.37
C ASP A 98 -41.87 33.90 10.08
N ALA A 99 -41.18 34.22 8.98
CA ALA A 99 -41.17 33.43 7.76
C ALA A 99 -39.83 32.68 7.65
N ALA A 100 -39.92 31.35 7.62
CA ALA A 100 -38.92 30.48 7.05
C ALA A 100 -38.80 30.76 5.55
N GLU A 101 -37.61 31.13 5.07
CA GLU A 101 -37.20 30.96 3.68
C GLU A 101 -35.71 30.59 3.62
N THR A 102 -35.49 29.35 3.22
CA THR A 102 -34.55 28.88 2.18
C THR A 102 -33.57 29.91 1.60
N GLU A 103 -32.28 29.73 1.86
CA GLU A 103 -31.15 30.02 0.94
C GLU A 103 -30.26 28.76 1.01
N ALA A 104 -30.19 27.93 -0.04
CA ALA A 104 -29.35 28.07 -1.21
C ALA A 104 -27.84 28.02 -0.87
N ASP A 105 -27.34 26.79 -0.83
CA ASP A 105 -26.11 26.31 -1.47
C ASP A 105 -24.89 27.26 -1.44
N ASP A 106 -23.97 26.98 -0.51
CA ASP A 106 -22.56 27.31 -0.61
C ASP A 106 -21.75 26.00 -0.45
N GLY A 107 -21.54 25.32 -1.58
CA GLY A 107 -20.27 24.69 -1.97
C GLY A 107 -19.60 23.79 -0.93
N VAL A 108 -20.17 22.60 -0.73
CA VAL A 108 -19.46 21.45 -0.15
C VAL A 108 -18.35 21.05 -1.12
N GLY A 109 -17.11 21.00 -0.63
CA GLY A 109 -15.92 20.58 -1.38
C GLY A 109 -16.06 19.15 -1.90
N LEU A 110 -15.47 18.92 -3.07
CA LEU A 110 -15.42 17.66 -3.81
C LEU A 110 -15.00 16.50 -2.90
N PHE A 111 -15.64 15.34 -3.07
CA PHE A 111 -15.50 14.10 -2.28
C PHE A 111 -16.37 14.04 -1.02
N GLY A 112 -17.69 14.13 -1.23
CA GLY A 112 -18.61 13.42 -0.36
C GLY A 112 -18.51 11.93 -0.69
N THR A 113 -17.64 11.23 0.03
CA THR A 113 -17.85 9.81 0.30
C THR A 113 -19.28 9.67 0.81
N VAL A 114 -20.02 8.68 0.31
CA VAL A 114 -21.08 8.12 1.14
C VAL A 114 -20.36 7.30 2.20
N GLU A 115 -19.73 8.00 3.13
CA GLU A 115 -19.40 7.45 4.43
C GLU A 115 -20.72 7.38 5.17
N VAL A 116 -21.36 6.23 5.07
CA VAL A 116 -22.21 5.82 6.18
C VAL A 116 -21.24 5.49 7.30
N ALA A 117 -20.86 6.52 8.08
CA ALA A 117 -20.32 6.26 9.40
C ALA A 117 -21.30 5.32 10.11
N PRO A 118 -20.82 4.25 10.77
CA PRO A 118 -21.65 3.48 11.69
C PRO A 118 -22.43 4.45 12.58
N GLU A 119 -23.76 4.34 12.62
CA GLU A 119 -24.53 5.01 13.69
C GLU A 119 -24.31 4.31 15.05
N ASP A 120 -23.55 3.21 15.06
CA ASP A 120 -23.34 2.33 16.21
C ASP A 120 -21.93 2.47 16.86
N GLU A 121 -20.89 2.96 16.16
CA GLU A 121 -19.58 3.34 16.77
C GLU A 121 -19.49 4.87 16.97
N GLU A 122 -19.04 5.35 18.14
CA GLU A 122 -18.68 6.77 18.32
C GLU A 122 -17.40 7.11 17.52
N VAL A 123 -17.49 7.23 16.19
CA VAL A 123 -16.38 7.70 15.36
C VAL A 123 -16.01 9.13 15.78
N PRO A 124 -14.72 9.43 16.05
CA PRO A 124 -14.33 10.75 16.52
C PRO A 124 -14.64 11.86 15.50
N SER A 125 -14.90 13.06 16.01
CA SER A 125 -15.20 14.22 15.16
C SER A 125 -13.98 14.69 14.38
N ARG A 126 -14.02 14.52 13.04
CA ARG A 126 -12.96 14.93 12.11
C ARG A 126 -12.66 16.41 12.17
N THR A 127 -11.38 16.75 12.26
CA THR A 127 -10.92 18.15 12.23
C THR A 127 -9.72 18.27 11.29
N GLN A 128 -9.71 19.26 10.40
CA GLN A 128 -8.52 19.56 9.61
C GLN A 128 -7.53 20.40 10.44
N ASP A 129 -6.24 20.18 10.25
CA ASP A 129 -5.23 21.07 10.82
C ASP A 129 -5.35 22.50 10.27
N SER A 130 -4.65 23.47 10.89
CA SER A 130 -4.85 24.90 10.58
C SER A 130 -4.54 25.29 9.13
N ASP A 131 -3.79 24.45 8.41
CA ASP A 131 -3.36 24.65 7.04
C ASP A 131 -4.09 23.72 6.03
N GLY A 132 -4.95 22.81 6.50
CA GLY A 132 -5.71 21.85 5.68
C GLY A 132 -4.86 20.73 5.05
N ARG A 133 -3.68 20.45 5.62
CA ARG A 133 -2.71 19.48 5.10
C ARG A 133 -2.95 18.06 5.61
N PHE A 134 -3.42 17.94 6.84
CA PHE A 134 -3.67 16.65 7.49
C PHE A 134 -5.07 16.60 8.07
N THR A 135 -5.67 15.41 8.05
CA THR A 135 -6.98 15.13 8.63
C THR A 135 -6.78 14.43 9.97
N ASP A 136 -7.25 15.04 11.05
CA ASP A 136 -7.33 14.42 12.37
C ASP A 136 -8.61 13.57 12.43
N TYR A 137 -8.43 12.24 12.42
CA TYR A 137 -9.52 11.27 12.57
C TYR A 137 -9.92 11.04 14.03
N GLY A 138 -9.30 11.77 14.96
CA GLY A 138 -9.47 11.67 16.40
C GLY A 138 -8.85 10.41 16.97
N ILE A 139 -9.38 9.93 18.10
CA ILE A 139 -8.82 8.83 18.90
C ILE A 139 -9.95 7.87 19.27
N ARG A 140 -9.79 6.58 18.98
CA ARG A 140 -10.73 5.55 19.45
C ARG A 140 -10.78 5.52 20.98
N ARG A 141 -11.97 5.37 21.53
CA ARG A 141 -12.19 5.27 22.98
C ARG A 141 -12.43 3.82 23.35
N PHE A 142 -12.40 3.55 24.65
CA PHE A 142 -12.84 2.29 25.19
C PHE A 142 -14.34 2.06 24.93
N ILE A 143 -14.65 0.85 24.49
CA ILE A 143 -16.00 0.33 24.26
C ILE A 143 -16.24 -0.74 25.33
N ASP A 144 -17.39 -0.68 26.00
CA ASP A 144 -17.82 -1.68 26.98
C ASP A 144 -18.28 -2.94 26.22
N ALA A 145 -17.68 -4.09 26.50
CA ALA A 145 -17.96 -5.32 25.77
C ALA A 145 -19.39 -5.86 26.00
N ASP A 146 -20.04 -5.48 27.12
CA ASP A 146 -21.46 -5.79 27.35
C ASP A 146 -22.39 -4.97 26.42
N ASP A 147 -21.96 -3.76 26.03
CA ASP A 147 -22.71 -2.87 25.13
C ASP A 147 -22.48 -3.23 23.66
N ASP A 148 -21.23 -3.44 23.26
CA ASP A 148 -20.84 -3.91 21.94
C ASP A 148 -19.59 -4.82 22.04
N PRO A 149 -19.71 -6.13 21.77
CA PRO A 149 -18.58 -7.06 21.84
C PRO A 149 -17.78 -7.13 20.53
N PHE A 150 -18.21 -6.46 19.46
CA PHE A 150 -17.61 -6.59 18.14
C PHE A 150 -16.70 -5.41 17.79
N SER A 151 -15.59 -5.70 17.14
CA SER A 151 -14.74 -4.68 16.54
C SER A 151 -14.35 -5.09 15.13
N THR A 152 -14.78 -4.32 14.13
CA THR A 152 -14.57 -4.65 12.72
C THR A 152 -13.82 -3.54 11.99
N PHE A 153 -12.78 -3.91 11.26
CA PHE A 153 -11.97 -2.98 10.47
C PHE A 153 -11.40 -3.64 9.21
N ALA A 154 -11.15 -2.81 8.20
CA ALA A 154 -10.42 -3.20 7.01
C ALA A 154 -8.92 -3.27 7.34
N LEU A 155 -8.25 -4.33 6.89
CA LEU A 155 -6.80 -4.40 6.95
C LEU A 155 -6.20 -3.44 5.95
N ASP A 156 -5.06 -2.87 6.30
CA ASP A 156 -4.29 -1.98 5.47
C ASP A 156 -2.83 -1.99 5.93
N VAL A 157 -1.93 -1.73 4.99
CA VAL A 157 -0.48 -1.77 5.15
C VAL A 157 0.16 -0.43 4.85
N ASP A 158 -0.64 0.64 4.76
CA ASP A 158 -0.13 1.99 4.56
C ASP A 158 0.94 2.35 5.61
N THR A 159 1.97 3.05 5.17
CA THR A 159 3.12 3.48 6.00
C THR A 159 3.41 4.98 5.90
N GLY A 160 2.58 5.72 5.17
CA GLY A 160 2.82 7.11 4.79
C GLY A 160 3.03 8.05 6.00
N SER A 161 2.24 7.86 7.05
CA SER A 161 2.33 8.58 8.32
C SER A 161 3.70 8.41 8.99
N TYR A 162 4.24 7.19 8.98
CA TYR A 162 5.58 6.91 9.51
C TYR A 162 6.67 7.60 8.70
N SER A 163 6.63 7.49 7.36
CA SER A 163 7.62 8.14 6.49
C SER A 163 7.60 9.68 6.63
N ILE A 164 6.41 10.28 6.82
CA ILE A 164 6.27 11.71 7.13
C ILE A 164 6.95 12.04 8.47
N ALA A 165 6.67 11.26 9.51
CA ALA A 165 7.18 11.49 10.85
C ALA A 165 8.70 11.31 10.97
N ARG A 166 9.22 10.23 10.40
CA ARG A 166 10.66 9.99 10.22
C ARG A 166 11.32 11.23 9.65
N GLY A 167 10.70 11.76 8.62
CA GLY A 167 11.16 12.96 7.99
C GLY A 167 11.29 14.18 8.90
N TYR A 168 10.22 14.54 9.62
CA TYR A 168 10.23 15.65 10.58
C TYR A 168 11.34 15.46 11.64
N LEU A 169 11.48 14.24 12.14
CA LEU A 169 12.41 13.92 13.21
C LEU A 169 13.86 13.90 12.71
N LEU A 170 14.18 13.10 11.70
CA LEU A 170 15.57 12.85 11.28
C LEU A 170 16.16 13.98 10.44
N ASP A 171 15.37 14.62 9.57
CA ASP A 171 15.89 15.67 8.68
C ASP A 171 15.82 17.07 9.30
N GLU A 172 14.73 17.36 10.01
CA GLU A 172 14.44 18.69 10.54
C GLU A 172 14.74 18.80 12.03
N GLY A 173 14.70 17.67 12.75
CA GLY A 173 14.85 17.64 14.20
C GLY A 173 13.67 18.29 14.92
N GLU A 174 12.48 18.21 14.34
CA GLU A 174 11.20 18.73 14.83
C GLU A 174 10.20 17.58 15.03
N LEU A 175 9.20 17.77 15.90
CA LEU A 175 8.12 16.80 16.05
C LEU A 175 7.14 16.92 14.87
N PRO A 176 6.58 15.81 14.37
CA PRO A 176 5.54 15.87 13.35
C PRO A 176 4.26 16.54 13.89
N PRO A 177 3.43 17.12 13.02
CA PRO A 177 2.09 17.54 13.39
C PRO A 177 1.29 16.35 13.92
N ARG A 178 0.63 16.48 15.08
CA ARG A 178 -0.15 15.38 15.68
C ARG A 178 -1.19 14.75 14.75
N ALA A 179 -1.79 15.57 13.87
CA ALA A 179 -2.83 15.12 12.93
C ALA A 179 -2.27 14.30 11.76
N SER A 180 -0.95 14.25 11.59
CA SER A 180 -0.30 13.40 10.58
C SER A 180 0.07 12.03 11.12
N VAL A 181 -0.18 11.73 12.40
CA VAL A 181 0.25 10.50 13.08
C VAL A 181 -0.91 9.51 13.13
N ARG A 182 -0.72 8.35 12.50
CA ARG A 182 -1.64 7.22 12.48
C ARG A 182 -0.90 6.01 13.07
N VAL A 183 -1.44 5.42 14.14
CA VAL A 183 -0.70 4.47 14.97
C VAL A 183 -0.43 3.17 14.22
N GLU A 184 -1.43 2.69 13.48
CA GLU A 184 -1.36 1.49 12.65
C GLU A 184 -0.26 1.60 11.59
N GLU A 185 -0.11 2.77 10.94
CA GLU A 185 0.90 2.97 9.89
C GLU A 185 2.33 3.01 10.45
N TYR A 186 2.50 3.33 11.75
CA TYR A 186 3.80 3.22 12.41
C TYR A 186 4.15 1.77 12.70
N VAL A 187 3.19 1.01 13.21
CA VAL A 187 3.39 -0.42 13.52
C VAL A 187 3.60 -1.21 12.22
N ASN A 188 2.80 -0.97 11.18
CA ASN A 188 2.90 -1.65 9.88
C ASN A 188 4.11 -1.21 9.05
N ALA A 189 4.75 -0.08 9.37
CA ALA A 189 6.03 0.30 8.79
C ALA A 189 7.21 -0.54 9.28
N HIS A 190 6.97 -1.45 10.24
CA HIS A 190 8.00 -2.32 10.79
C HIS A 190 7.77 -3.80 10.47
N THR A 191 8.86 -4.56 10.47
CA THR A 191 8.84 -6.00 10.18
C THR A 191 8.87 -6.88 11.43
N TYR A 192 8.02 -7.92 11.46
CA TYR A 192 7.90 -8.92 12.52
C TYR A 192 8.06 -10.34 11.97
N ASP A 193 8.49 -11.30 12.78
CA ASP A 193 8.69 -12.71 12.39
C ASP A 193 7.39 -13.54 12.53
N TYR A 194 6.32 -13.09 11.88
CA TYR A 194 5.06 -13.84 11.83
C TYR A 194 5.18 -15.09 10.95
N ARG A 195 4.42 -16.13 11.27
CA ARG A 195 4.41 -17.35 10.44
C ARG A 195 3.79 -17.09 9.06
N ALA A 196 4.62 -17.16 8.02
CA ALA A 196 4.13 -17.13 6.64
C ALA A 196 3.24 -18.35 6.29
N PRO A 197 2.01 -18.14 5.76
CA PRO A 197 1.18 -19.21 5.25
C PRO A 197 1.76 -19.78 3.96
N ARG A 198 1.23 -20.95 3.55
CA ARG A 198 1.52 -21.51 2.22
C ARG A 198 0.74 -20.83 1.09
N ARG A 199 -0.38 -20.18 1.41
CA ARG A 199 -1.34 -19.52 0.50
C ARG A 199 -2.21 -18.54 1.28
N GLY A 200 -2.61 -17.44 0.65
CA GLY A 200 -3.50 -16.45 1.24
C GLY A 200 -2.88 -15.80 2.46
N LEU A 201 -3.66 -15.68 3.54
CA LEU A 201 -3.26 -15.07 4.81
C LEU A 201 -3.25 -16.11 5.94
N ASP A 202 -2.39 -15.90 6.93
CA ASP A 202 -2.45 -16.52 8.26
C ASP A 202 -2.52 -15.42 9.32
N LEU A 203 -2.94 -15.77 10.52
CA LEU A 203 -2.93 -14.84 11.65
C LEU A 203 -2.28 -15.48 12.88
N GLU A 204 -1.70 -14.64 13.73
CA GLU A 204 -1.12 -15.02 15.02
C GLU A 204 -1.53 -14.01 16.09
N VAL A 205 -1.71 -14.50 17.31
CA VAL A 205 -2.15 -13.68 18.45
C VAL A 205 -1.21 -13.88 19.63
N ASP A 206 -0.81 -12.77 20.24
CA ASP A 206 -0.09 -12.75 21.51
C ASP A 206 -0.42 -11.47 22.30
N GLY A 207 0.09 -11.35 23.52
CA GLY A 207 -0.22 -10.19 24.36
C GLY A 207 0.71 -9.98 25.54
N GLY A 208 0.52 -8.84 26.21
CA GLY A 208 1.30 -8.44 27.37
C GLY A 208 0.71 -7.26 28.12
N PRO A 209 1.38 -6.76 29.18
CA PRO A 209 0.90 -5.59 29.93
C PRO A 209 0.84 -4.33 29.06
N SER A 210 -0.15 -3.48 29.31
CA SER A 210 -0.25 -2.17 28.66
C SER A 210 0.76 -1.17 29.24
N PRO A 211 1.38 -0.32 28.40
CA PRO A 211 2.19 0.81 28.85
C PRO A 211 1.35 2.04 29.22
N PHE A 212 0.03 2.03 28.95
CA PHE A 212 -0.86 3.17 29.17
C PHE A 212 -1.63 3.08 30.50
N ASP A 213 -1.91 1.86 30.96
CA ASP A 213 -2.57 1.59 32.23
C ASP A 213 -1.98 0.31 32.87
N GLU A 214 -1.70 0.36 34.18
CA GLU A 214 -1.07 -0.74 34.93
C GLU A 214 -2.01 -1.95 35.14
N ASP A 215 -3.32 -1.73 35.02
CA ASP A 215 -4.36 -2.75 35.18
C ASP A 215 -4.87 -3.29 33.82
N ALA A 216 -4.36 -2.76 32.69
CA ALA A 216 -4.77 -3.16 31.34
C ALA A 216 -3.72 -4.03 30.63
N PHE A 217 -4.16 -4.72 29.58
CA PHE A 217 -3.34 -5.57 28.73
C PHE A 217 -3.44 -5.15 27.26
N LEU A 218 -2.38 -5.38 26.50
CA LEU A 218 -2.39 -5.30 25.05
C LEU A 218 -2.51 -6.72 24.46
N VAL A 219 -3.38 -6.87 23.47
CA VAL A 219 -3.50 -8.04 22.60
C VAL A 219 -3.10 -7.62 21.20
N ARG A 220 -2.12 -8.30 20.61
CA ARG A 220 -1.66 -8.09 19.24
C ARG A 220 -2.23 -9.17 18.35
N ILE A 221 -2.75 -8.75 17.21
CA ILE A 221 -3.14 -9.62 16.10
C ILE A 221 -2.20 -9.31 14.95
N GLY A 222 -1.30 -10.24 14.65
CA GLY A 222 -0.43 -10.20 13.48
C GLY A 222 -1.06 -10.97 12.34
N VAL A 223 -1.05 -10.41 11.13
CA VAL A 223 -1.48 -11.06 9.90
C VAL A 223 -0.33 -11.10 8.95
N GLN A 224 -0.08 -12.28 8.36
CA GLN A 224 0.99 -12.48 7.38
C GLN A 224 0.41 -13.01 6.07
N ALA A 225 0.70 -12.30 4.98
CA ALA A 225 0.42 -12.79 3.64
C ALA A 225 1.48 -13.80 3.18
N VAL A 226 1.09 -14.68 2.27
CA VAL A 226 2.00 -15.66 1.66
C VAL A 226 3.24 -14.96 1.09
N GLU A 227 4.41 -15.48 1.41
CA GLU A 227 5.67 -15.06 0.81
C GLU A 227 5.87 -15.81 -0.52
N ILE A 228 6.25 -15.09 -1.56
CA ILE A 228 6.55 -15.66 -2.87
C ILE A 228 8.07 -15.59 -3.07
N GLU A 229 8.70 -16.75 -3.29
CA GLU A 229 10.13 -16.79 -3.59
C GLU A 229 10.42 -16.15 -4.95
N ASP A 230 11.58 -15.50 -5.10
CA ASP A 230 11.98 -14.81 -6.34
C ASP A 230 11.87 -15.69 -7.60
N ASP A 231 12.10 -17.01 -7.50
CA ASP A 231 12.00 -17.94 -8.62
C ASP A 231 10.58 -18.43 -8.94
N GLU A 232 9.62 -18.14 -8.07
CA GLU A 232 8.19 -18.35 -8.28
C GLU A 232 7.47 -17.10 -8.78
N ARG A 233 8.16 -15.95 -8.84
CA ARG A 233 7.65 -14.68 -9.35
C ARG A 233 7.20 -14.79 -10.81
N VAL A 234 5.98 -14.33 -11.07
CA VAL A 234 5.43 -14.23 -12.44
C VAL A 234 5.96 -12.98 -13.16
N PRO A 235 6.05 -12.97 -14.50
CA PRO A 235 6.49 -11.78 -15.25
C PRO A 235 5.62 -10.56 -14.97
N VAL A 236 6.24 -9.37 -14.95
CA VAL A 236 5.52 -8.11 -14.69
C VAL A 236 5.55 -7.16 -15.88
N SER A 237 4.46 -6.43 -16.09
CA SER A 237 4.31 -5.34 -17.05
C SER A 237 4.01 -4.05 -16.28
N LEU A 238 4.99 -3.14 -16.26
CA LEU A 238 4.91 -1.88 -15.54
C LEU A 238 4.79 -0.71 -16.51
N THR A 239 3.73 0.08 -16.36
CA THR A 239 3.56 1.34 -17.11
C THR A 239 3.71 2.53 -16.17
N PHE A 240 4.80 3.29 -16.33
CA PHE A 240 5.03 4.49 -15.55
C PHE A 240 4.30 5.69 -16.14
N VAL A 241 3.54 6.38 -15.29
CA VAL A 241 2.85 7.64 -15.60
C VAL A 241 3.48 8.74 -14.76
N VAL A 242 4.43 9.47 -15.36
CA VAL A 242 5.33 10.37 -14.63
C VAL A 242 4.95 11.83 -14.83
N ASP A 243 4.74 12.54 -13.73
CA ASP A 243 4.56 13.99 -13.74
C ASP A 243 5.86 14.67 -14.17
N THR A 244 5.75 15.50 -15.20
CA THR A 244 6.84 16.34 -15.71
C THR A 244 6.46 17.80 -15.70
N SER A 245 5.50 18.22 -14.88
CA SER A 245 5.12 19.62 -14.73
C SER A 245 6.27 20.47 -14.16
N GLY A 246 6.13 21.81 -14.22
CA GLY A 246 7.18 22.71 -13.76
C GLY A 246 7.56 22.57 -12.27
N SER A 247 6.62 22.14 -11.42
CA SER A 247 6.86 21.92 -9.98
C SER A 247 7.79 20.73 -9.72
N MET A 248 7.82 19.75 -10.64
CA MET A 248 8.70 18.58 -10.57
C MET A 248 10.19 18.88 -10.79
N SER A 249 10.57 20.14 -11.03
CA SER A 249 11.97 20.54 -11.31
C SER A 249 12.92 20.50 -10.11
N ALA A 250 12.40 20.38 -8.88
CA ALA A 250 13.21 20.32 -7.66
C ALA A 250 14.00 18.99 -7.57
N ASN A 251 15.13 18.97 -6.83
CA ASN A 251 16.04 17.80 -6.80
C ASN A 251 15.42 16.54 -6.16
N ASP A 252 14.49 16.75 -5.24
CA ASP A 252 13.69 15.76 -4.51
C ASP A 252 12.43 15.31 -5.30
N ARG A 253 12.29 15.70 -6.57
CA ARG A 253 11.13 15.39 -7.43
C ARG A 253 11.52 14.63 -8.69
N LEU A 254 11.36 15.17 -9.91
CA LEU A 254 11.69 14.44 -11.15
C LEU A 254 13.13 13.88 -11.18
N PRO A 255 14.16 14.57 -10.67
CA PRO A 255 15.49 13.99 -10.54
C PRO A 255 15.54 12.80 -9.56
N LEU A 256 14.74 12.82 -8.49
CA LEU A 256 14.58 11.68 -7.60
C LEU A 256 13.79 10.57 -8.29
N VAL A 257 12.64 10.84 -8.91
CA VAL A 257 11.87 9.90 -9.74
C VAL A 257 12.76 9.16 -10.72
N ARG A 258 13.60 9.86 -11.49
CA ARG A 258 14.54 9.22 -12.42
C ARG A 258 15.46 8.23 -11.72
N ARG A 259 16.03 8.61 -10.58
CA ARG A 259 16.93 7.73 -9.82
C ARG A 259 16.17 6.54 -9.23
N SER A 260 14.94 6.75 -8.76
CA SER A 260 14.08 5.70 -8.24
C SER A 260 13.71 4.69 -9.33
N LEU A 261 13.32 5.16 -10.52
CA LEU A 261 13.04 4.29 -11.66
C LEU A 261 14.31 3.56 -12.16
N GLU A 262 15.48 4.19 -12.09
CA GLU A 262 16.76 3.50 -12.37
C GLU A 262 17.02 2.36 -11.36
N VAL A 263 16.68 2.54 -10.08
CA VAL A 263 16.76 1.46 -9.06
C VAL A 263 15.77 0.35 -9.38
N LEU A 264 14.50 0.69 -9.66
CA LEU A 264 13.49 -0.31 -9.99
C LEU A 264 13.89 -1.18 -11.19
N VAL A 265 14.36 -0.55 -12.28
CA VAL A 265 14.80 -1.27 -13.48
C VAL A 265 15.97 -2.23 -13.20
N ASP A 266 16.75 -2.01 -12.14
CA ASP A 266 17.82 -2.93 -11.73
C ASP A 266 17.31 -4.18 -11.00
N GLU A 267 16.11 -4.13 -10.43
CA GLU A 267 15.45 -5.24 -9.73
C GLU A 267 14.52 -6.06 -10.65
N LEU A 268 14.21 -5.54 -11.85
CA LEU A 268 13.36 -6.24 -12.82
C LEU A 268 14.10 -7.36 -13.56
N ASP A 269 13.35 -8.42 -13.86
CA ASP A 269 13.80 -9.55 -14.65
C ASP A 269 13.76 -9.26 -16.15
N ARG A 270 14.55 -10.02 -16.91
CA ARG A 270 14.56 -9.93 -18.38
C ARG A 270 13.26 -10.35 -19.06
N GLY A 271 12.31 -10.91 -18.32
CA GLY A 271 10.97 -11.23 -18.81
C GLY A 271 9.98 -10.08 -18.63
N ASP A 272 10.36 -9.06 -17.87
CA ASP A 272 9.50 -7.95 -17.50
C ASP A 272 9.45 -6.90 -18.62
N THR A 273 8.37 -6.13 -18.64
CA THR A 273 8.12 -5.08 -19.63
C THR A 273 7.92 -3.74 -18.96
N VAL A 274 8.52 -2.69 -19.55
CA VAL A 274 8.39 -1.31 -19.08
C VAL A 274 7.87 -0.41 -20.19
N ALA A 275 6.86 0.40 -19.87
CA ALA A 275 6.41 1.53 -20.69
C ALA A 275 6.49 2.83 -19.88
N ILE A 276 6.73 3.97 -20.54
CA ILE A 276 6.85 5.27 -19.87
C ILE A 276 6.03 6.32 -20.61
N VAL A 277 5.04 6.85 -19.90
CA VAL A 277 4.26 8.03 -20.25
C VAL A 277 4.68 9.16 -19.34
N THR A 278 4.93 10.33 -19.91
CA THR A 278 5.03 11.58 -19.15
C THR A 278 3.77 12.39 -19.34
N TYR A 279 3.40 13.16 -18.32
CA TYR A 279 2.32 14.12 -18.43
C TYR A 279 2.71 15.48 -17.86
N SER A 280 2.15 16.52 -18.46
CA SER A 280 2.21 17.90 -18.00
C SER A 280 0.95 18.63 -18.48
N GLY A 281 1.04 19.57 -19.42
CA GLY A 281 -0.15 20.11 -20.09
C GLY A 281 -0.83 19.12 -21.04
N SER A 282 -0.09 18.11 -21.49
CA SER A 282 -0.55 16.98 -22.31
C SER A 282 0.23 15.72 -21.90
N SER A 283 -0.26 14.54 -22.31
CA SER A 283 0.50 13.29 -22.20
C SER A 283 1.45 13.10 -23.39
N GLY A 284 2.54 12.37 -23.17
CA GLY A 284 3.50 11.98 -24.19
C GLY A 284 4.13 10.63 -23.87
N ILE A 285 4.22 9.75 -24.85
CA ILE A 285 4.88 8.46 -24.72
C ILE A 285 6.38 8.68 -24.93
N ILE A 286 7.18 8.43 -23.88
CA ILE A 286 8.65 8.50 -23.93
C ILE A 286 9.23 7.12 -24.27
N LEU A 287 8.55 6.05 -23.85
CA LEU A 287 8.94 4.67 -24.11
C LEU A 287 7.69 3.82 -24.38
N GLU A 288 7.60 3.26 -25.59
CA GLU A 288 6.63 2.20 -25.90
C GLU A 288 6.98 0.92 -25.11
N PRO A 289 6.04 0.00 -24.85
CA PRO A 289 6.31 -1.24 -24.12
C PRO A 289 7.58 -1.94 -24.57
N THR A 290 8.56 -2.00 -23.66
CA THR A 290 9.92 -2.47 -23.94
C THR A 290 10.34 -3.51 -22.92
N ASP A 291 10.76 -4.67 -23.41
CA ASP A 291 11.30 -5.77 -22.59
C ASP A 291 12.61 -5.34 -21.90
N VAL A 292 12.73 -5.64 -20.61
CA VAL A 292 13.87 -5.26 -19.74
C VAL A 292 15.21 -5.82 -20.24
N ARG A 293 15.23 -6.82 -21.12
CA ARG A 293 16.44 -7.21 -21.86
C ARG A 293 17.09 -6.06 -22.64
N TYR A 294 16.31 -5.04 -23.00
CA TYR A 294 16.74 -3.79 -23.64
C TYR A 294 16.95 -2.68 -22.61
N ARG A 295 17.43 -3.04 -21.41
CA ARG A 295 17.66 -2.14 -20.26
C ARG A 295 18.24 -0.78 -20.63
N ASP A 296 19.23 -0.73 -21.51
CA ASP A 296 19.88 0.54 -21.88
C ASP A 296 18.91 1.52 -22.54
N ASP A 297 17.96 1.05 -23.37
CA ASP A 297 16.94 1.89 -24.01
C ASP A 297 15.96 2.45 -22.96
N ILE A 298 15.61 1.64 -21.96
CA ILE A 298 14.75 2.05 -20.83
C ILE A 298 15.44 3.13 -19.99
N ILE A 299 16.71 2.93 -19.65
CA ILE A 299 17.49 3.88 -18.85
C ILE A 299 17.69 5.20 -19.61
N ASP A 300 17.94 5.14 -20.91
CA ASP A 300 18.06 6.34 -21.75
C ASP A 300 16.73 7.11 -21.82
N ALA A 301 15.60 6.41 -21.94
CA ALA A 301 14.26 7.00 -21.87
C ALA A 301 14.01 7.71 -20.53
N ILE A 302 14.30 7.05 -19.40
CA ILE A 302 14.17 7.64 -18.05
C ILE A 302 14.99 8.93 -17.95
N ARG A 303 16.24 8.90 -18.40
CA ARG A 303 17.16 10.05 -18.32
C ARG A 303 16.73 11.22 -19.20
N SER A 304 16.00 10.94 -20.29
CA SER A 304 15.55 11.92 -21.27
C SER A 304 14.35 12.78 -20.83
N MET A 305 13.66 12.40 -19.76
CA MET A 305 12.53 13.18 -19.23
C MET A 305 13.00 14.59 -18.87
N ASP A 306 12.11 15.58 -18.89
CA ASP A 306 12.43 16.96 -18.52
C ASP A 306 11.18 17.66 -17.98
N SER A 307 11.33 18.50 -16.95
CA SER A 307 10.22 19.18 -16.31
C SER A 307 9.82 20.48 -17.03
N GLY A 308 8.53 20.71 -17.24
CA GLY A 308 7.95 21.96 -17.72
C GLY A 308 6.44 21.87 -17.97
N GLY A 309 5.76 23.02 -18.03
CA GLY A 309 4.33 23.08 -18.33
C GLY A 309 3.41 22.97 -17.10
N SER A 310 2.10 22.82 -17.37
CA SER A 310 1.06 22.59 -16.35
C SER A 310 0.92 21.11 -15.99
N THR A 311 -0.15 20.72 -15.31
CA THR A 311 -0.45 19.34 -14.90
C THR A 311 -1.79 18.89 -15.50
N ASN A 312 -1.85 17.63 -15.94
CA ASN A 312 -3.02 16.99 -16.55
C ASN A 312 -2.92 15.46 -16.34
N LEU A 313 -3.12 15.06 -15.09
CA LEU A 313 -3.02 13.67 -14.66
C LEU A 313 -3.99 12.76 -15.44
N GLN A 314 -5.23 13.21 -15.67
CA GLN A 314 -6.23 12.41 -16.38
C GLN A 314 -5.75 11.99 -17.78
N ALA A 315 -5.15 12.89 -18.57
CA ALA A 315 -4.59 12.53 -19.88
C ALA A 315 -3.40 11.56 -19.77
N GLY A 316 -2.58 11.71 -18.72
CA GLY A 316 -1.48 10.80 -18.40
C GLY A 316 -1.99 9.39 -18.11
N LEU A 317 -2.96 9.25 -17.21
CA LEU A 317 -3.60 7.99 -16.85
C LEU A 317 -4.29 7.36 -18.04
N ASP A 318 -5.06 8.14 -18.82
CA ASP A 318 -5.74 7.62 -20.00
C ASP A 318 -4.74 6.94 -20.96
N THR A 319 -3.61 7.60 -21.21
CA THR A 319 -2.54 7.08 -22.09
C THR A 319 -1.79 5.91 -21.44
N GLY A 320 -1.55 5.98 -20.13
CA GLY A 320 -0.88 4.93 -19.37
C GLY A 320 -1.66 3.62 -19.38
N TYR A 321 -2.95 3.65 -19.08
CA TYR A 321 -3.80 2.47 -19.15
C TYR A 321 -3.95 1.93 -20.58
N ASP A 322 -3.94 2.79 -21.60
CA ASP A 322 -3.96 2.32 -22.99
C ASP A 322 -2.69 1.52 -23.33
N LEU A 323 -1.51 1.96 -22.86
CA LEU A 323 -0.26 1.20 -22.99
C LEU A 323 -0.23 -0.06 -22.13
N ALA A 324 -0.71 0.01 -20.89
CA ALA A 324 -0.77 -1.14 -19.99
C ALA A 324 -1.61 -2.28 -20.60
N ARG A 325 -2.73 -1.94 -21.27
CA ARG A 325 -3.54 -2.90 -22.02
C ARG A 325 -2.84 -3.45 -23.27
N GLU A 326 -1.98 -2.67 -23.91
CA GLU A 326 -1.20 -3.13 -25.05
C GLU A 326 -0.08 -4.11 -24.64
N SER A 327 0.50 -3.91 -23.46
CA SER A 327 1.57 -4.75 -22.91
C SER A 327 1.08 -5.79 -21.90
N PHE A 328 -0.24 -6.00 -21.83
CA PHE A 328 -0.85 -6.89 -20.86
C PHE A 328 -0.28 -8.31 -20.96
N ILE A 329 0.10 -8.86 -19.80
CA ILE A 329 0.62 -10.21 -19.66
C ILE A 329 -0.48 -11.06 -19.01
N ASP A 330 -0.99 -12.04 -19.76
CA ASP A 330 -1.87 -13.08 -19.23
C ASP A 330 -1.12 -13.88 -18.15
N ASP A 331 -1.77 -14.17 -17.03
CA ASP A 331 -1.20 -14.85 -15.85
C ASP A 331 0.08 -14.15 -15.30
N GLY A 332 0.23 -12.84 -15.54
CA GLY A 332 1.31 -12.00 -15.04
C GLY A 332 0.78 -10.81 -14.26
N VAL A 333 1.69 -10.01 -13.71
CA VAL A 333 1.33 -8.79 -12.97
C VAL A 333 1.31 -7.60 -13.93
N ASN A 334 0.20 -6.87 -13.98
CA ASN A 334 0.08 -5.66 -14.78
C ASN A 334 -0.20 -4.47 -13.86
N ARG A 335 0.70 -3.49 -13.81
CA ARG A 335 0.54 -2.29 -12.95
C ARG A 335 0.81 -0.99 -13.69
N VAL A 336 0.00 0.01 -13.39
CA VAL A 336 0.27 1.42 -13.70
C VAL A 336 0.90 2.07 -12.47
N ILE A 337 2.08 2.67 -12.60
CA ILE A 337 2.77 3.35 -11.49
C ILE A 337 2.76 4.86 -11.75
N VAL A 338 2.05 5.62 -10.91
CA VAL A 338 1.94 7.07 -11.02
C VAL A 338 2.97 7.75 -10.12
N ALA A 339 3.77 8.66 -10.67
CA ALA A 339 4.75 9.43 -9.90
C ALA A 339 4.46 10.94 -10.00
N SER A 340 4.12 11.60 -8.89
CA SER A 340 3.73 13.02 -8.86
C SER A 340 4.18 13.72 -7.56
N ASP A 341 4.21 15.05 -7.54
CA ASP A 341 4.48 15.86 -6.34
C ASP A 341 3.21 16.26 -5.55
N GLY A 342 2.18 15.41 -5.57
CA GLY A 342 0.94 15.61 -4.80
C GLY A 342 -0.04 16.63 -5.40
N LEU A 343 0.35 17.39 -6.44
CA LEU A 343 -0.54 18.32 -7.15
C LEU A 343 -1.45 17.61 -8.18
N ALA A 344 -1.78 16.34 -7.92
CA ALA A 344 -2.54 15.44 -8.78
C ALA A 344 -3.97 15.93 -9.09
N ASN A 345 -4.56 16.74 -8.22
CA ASN A 345 -5.87 17.36 -8.44
C ASN A 345 -5.91 18.28 -9.67
N ALA A 346 -4.77 18.83 -10.08
CA ALA A 346 -4.71 19.72 -11.23
C ALA A 346 -4.91 18.95 -12.55
N GLY A 347 -6.09 19.13 -13.14
CA GLY A 347 -6.43 18.60 -14.47
C GLY A 347 -7.37 17.41 -14.47
N ILE A 348 -7.80 16.90 -13.32
CA ILE A 348 -8.92 15.96 -13.24
C ILE A 348 -10.21 16.75 -13.44
N THR A 349 -11.01 16.35 -14.43
CA THR A 349 -12.25 17.06 -14.79
C THR A 349 -13.50 16.42 -14.21
N ASP A 350 -13.43 15.13 -13.90
CA ASP A 350 -14.52 14.30 -13.39
C ASP A 350 -13.90 13.12 -12.63
N VAL A 351 -13.94 13.19 -11.29
CA VAL A 351 -13.19 12.25 -10.44
C VAL A 351 -13.92 10.93 -10.29
N ASP A 352 -15.25 10.95 -10.13
CA ASP A 352 -16.08 9.75 -10.03
C ASP A 352 -15.88 8.86 -11.26
N ARG A 353 -15.86 9.49 -12.44
CA ARG A 353 -15.61 8.78 -13.70
C ARG A 353 -14.19 8.21 -13.80
N LEU A 354 -13.20 8.89 -13.21
CA LEU A 354 -11.83 8.41 -13.18
C LEU A 354 -11.71 7.19 -12.25
N ALA A 355 -12.30 7.27 -11.05
CA ALA A 355 -12.37 6.15 -10.12
C ALA A 355 -13.09 4.94 -10.72
N ASP A 356 -14.27 5.14 -11.33
CA ASP A 356 -15.02 4.08 -12.04
C ASP A 356 -14.25 3.46 -13.21
N ARG A 357 -13.28 4.19 -13.78
CA ARG A 357 -12.41 3.63 -14.80
C ARG A 357 -11.31 2.79 -14.17
N ILE A 358 -10.66 3.30 -13.12
CA ILE A 358 -9.57 2.63 -12.43
C ILE A 358 -10.06 1.30 -11.84
N ARG A 359 -11.20 1.28 -11.14
CA ARG A 359 -11.84 0.04 -10.66
C ARG A 359 -12.03 -0.98 -11.77
N ARG A 360 -12.59 -0.55 -12.91
CA ARG A 360 -12.80 -1.45 -14.06
C ARG A 360 -11.50 -1.96 -14.67
N ASP A 361 -10.44 -1.14 -14.65
CA ASP A 361 -9.13 -1.56 -15.15
C ASP A 361 -8.47 -2.55 -14.16
N ALA A 362 -8.68 -2.37 -12.85
CA ALA A 362 -8.27 -3.31 -11.81
C ALA A 362 -9.04 -4.65 -11.88
N ASP A 363 -10.37 -4.60 -12.07
CA ASP A 363 -11.22 -5.77 -12.37
C ASP A 363 -10.73 -6.54 -13.63
N GLU A 364 -10.12 -5.82 -14.57
CA GLU A 364 -9.51 -6.37 -15.80
C GLU A 364 -8.05 -6.84 -15.60
N GLY A 365 -7.53 -6.79 -14.36
CA GLY A 365 -6.21 -7.27 -13.96
C GLY A 365 -5.09 -6.23 -14.06
N ILE A 366 -5.40 -4.94 -14.20
CA ILE A 366 -4.42 -3.83 -14.26
C ILE A 366 -4.58 -2.92 -13.04
N GLY A 367 -3.80 -3.21 -11.99
CA GLY A 367 -3.79 -2.40 -10.77
C GLY A 367 -3.01 -1.09 -10.90
N ILE A 368 -3.12 -0.22 -9.90
CA ILE A 368 -2.43 1.07 -9.85
C ILE A 368 -1.67 1.27 -8.54
N VAL A 369 -0.42 1.72 -8.65
CA VAL A 369 0.38 2.17 -7.51
C VAL A 369 0.62 3.66 -7.67
N THR A 370 0.48 4.41 -6.60
CA THR A 370 0.72 5.85 -6.61
C THR A 370 1.90 6.21 -5.71
N VAL A 371 2.80 7.06 -6.21
CA VAL A 371 4.03 7.44 -5.51
C VAL A 371 4.18 8.95 -5.47
N GLY A 372 4.15 9.50 -4.25
CA GLY A 372 4.35 10.92 -3.97
C GLY A 372 5.83 11.29 -3.89
N TYR A 373 6.23 12.39 -4.53
CA TYR A 373 7.61 12.89 -4.55
C TYR A 373 7.73 14.37 -4.14
N GLY A 374 8.55 14.65 -3.13
CA GLY A 374 9.05 16.00 -2.82
C GLY A 374 8.08 16.94 -2.10
N LEU A 375 8.39 17.16 -0.81
CA LEU A 375 7.81 18.04 0.22
C LEU A 375 6.52 17.58 0.89
N ARG A 376 6.65 17.41 2.22
CA ARG A 376 5.70 16.90 3.21
C ARG A 376 4.47 17.80 3.38
N GLY A 377 3.29 17.19 3.46
CA GLY A 377 2.05 17.85 3.81
C GLY A 377 1.28 18.47 2.64
N ILE A 378 1.42 17.92 1.43
CA ILE A 378 0.35 18.08 0.44
C ILE A 378 -0.71 17.03 0.74
N ASN A 379 -1.96 17.45 0.59
CA ASN A 379 -3.14 16.63 0.74
C ASN A 379 -3.17 15.60 -0.42
N ASP A 380 -2.41 14.51 -0.23
CA ASP A 380 -2.25 13.41 -1.17
C ASP A 380 -3.43 12.44 -1.14
N THR A 381 -4.53 12.81 -0.47
CA THR A 381 -5.81 12.10 -0.46
C THR A 381 -6.23 11.67 -1.87
N THR A 382 -5.94 12.47 -2.91
CA THR A 382 -6.26 12.08 -4.29
C THR A 382 -5.41 10.92 -4.80
N MET A 383 -4.13 10.84 -4.44
CA MET A 383 -3.25 9.73 -4.84
C MET A 383 -3.60 8.47 -4.06
N GLU A 384 -3.80 8.59 -2.74
CA GLU A 384 -4.34 7.53 -1.88
C GLU A 384 -5.66 6.99 -2.45
N GLN A 385 -6.64 7.86 -2.70
CA GLN A 385 -7.92 7.46 -3.32
C GLN A 385 -7.79 6.85 -4.71
N LEU A 386 -6.75 7.14 -5.49
CA LEU A 386 -6.58 6.49 -6.79
C LEU A 386 -5.99 5.09 -6.61
N ALA A 387 -5.11 4.90 -5.62
CA ALA A 387 -4.55 3.59 -5.25
C ALA A 387 -5.62 2.67 -4.67
N ASP A 388 -6.37 3.14 -3.67
CA ASP A 388 -7.47 2.40 -3.04
C ASP A 388 -8.49 1.91 -4.06
N GLN A 389 -8.70 2.65 -5.15
CA GLN A 389 -9.72 2.32 -6.15
C GLN A 389 -9.23 1.44 -7.28
N GLY A 390 -7.95 1.06 -7.28
CA GLY A 390 -7.35 0.26 -8.33
C GLY A 390 -6.45 -0.85 -7.81
N ASP A 391 -6.83 -1.45 -6.68
CA ASP A 391 -6.20 -2.61 -6.06
C ASP A 391 -4.68 -2.44 -5.90
N GLY A 392 -4.28 -1.30 -5.34
CA GLY A 392 -2.88 -1.02 -5.03
C GLY A 392 -2.73 0.02 -3.94
N PHE A 393 -1.49 0.45 -3.71
CA PHE A 393 -1.14 1.23 -2.53
C PHE A 393 -0.52 2.59 -2.88
N TYR A 394 -0.50 3.48 -1.89
CA TYR A 394 0.19 4.76 -1.96
C TYR A 394 1.50 4.70 -1.17
N SER A 395 2.56 5.30 -1.73
CA SER A 395 3.85 5.43 -1.04
C SER A 395 4.45 6.81 -1.23
N TYR A 396 5.26 7.25 -0.28
CA TYR A 396 5.91 8.56 -0.30
C TYR A 396 7.43 8.42 -0.34
N VAL A 397 8.06 9.13 -1.28
CA VAL A 397 9.52 9.08 -1.51
C VAL A 397 10.13 10.48 -1.46
N ASP A 398 10.87 10.77 -0.39
CA ASP A 398 11.63 12.02 -0.22
C ASP A 398 13.14 11.88 -0.38
N THR A 399 13.66 10.66 -0.25
CA THR A 399 15.08 10.35 -0.38
C THR A 399 15.33 9.19 -1.33
N ILE A 400 16.58 9.04 -1.76
CA ILE A 400 16.96 7.87 -2.57
C ILE A 400 16.95 6.58 -1.75
N ASP A 401 17.14 6.66 -0.44
CA ASP A 401 17.15 5.47 0.39
C ASP A 401 15.72 4.98 0.60
N GLU A 402 14.75 5.89 0.72
CA GLU A 402 13.33 5.53 0.66
C GLU A 402 12.93 4.94 -0.69
N ALA A 403 13.41 5.52 -1.79
CA ALA A 403 13.18 4.94 -3.11
C ALA A 403 13.73 3.51 -3.23
N LYS A 404 14.84 3.19 -2.56
CA LYS A 404 15.36 1.81 -2.54
C LYS A 404 14.50 0.91 -1.68
N ARG A 405 14.09 1.36 -0.48
CA ARG A 405 13.16 0.58 0.36
C ARG A 405 11.92 0.21 -0.44
N LEU A 406 11.25 1.20 -1.02
CA LEU A 406 10.09 1.00 -1.88
C LEU A 406 10.40 0.09 -3.08
N PHE A 407 11.37 0.44 -3.94
CA PHE A 407 11.49 -0.25 -5.24
C PHE A 407 12.31 -1.53 -5.24
N ARG A 408 13.13 -1.76 -4.21
CA ARG A 408 14.01 -2.91 -4.11
C ARG A 408 13.64 -3.85 -2.99
N ASP A 409 13.23 -3.32 -1.84
CA ASP A 409 12.94 -4.15 -0.67
C ASP A 409 11.44 -4.52 -0.62
N GLU A 410 10.54 -3.65 -1.12
CA GLU A 410 9.08 -3.85 -1.05
C GLU A 410 8.42 -4.16 -2.42
N LEU A 411 8.73 -3.45 -3.51
CA LEU A 411 7.85 -3.43 -4.68
C LEU A 411 7.69 -4.81 -5.36
N THR A 412 8.72 -5.66 -5.38
CA THR A 412 8.61 -6.97 -6.04
C THR A 412 7.61 -7.90 -5.33
N SER A 413 7.48 -7.79 -4.01
CA SER A 413 6.52 -8.55 -3.21
C SER A 413 5.13 -7.88 -3.20
N THR A 414 5.08 -6.54 -3.16
CA THR A 414 3.82 -5.78 -3.18
C THR A 414 3.06 -5.87 -4.51
N LEU A 415 3.77 -6.12 -5.62
CA LEU A 415 3.21 -6.19 -6.96
C LEU A 415 2.30 -7.42 -7.17
N ILE A 416 2.40 -8.44 -6.33
CA ILE A 416 1.53 -9.62 -6.38
C ILE A 416 0.50 -9.48 -5.27
N THR A 417 -0.76 -9.23 -5.62
CA THR A 417 -1.86 -9.24 -4.65
C THR A 417 -2.02 -10.66 -4.11
N ALA A 418 -2.01 -10.83 -2.80
CA ALA A 418 -2.24 -12.09 -2.10
C ALA A 418 -3.66 -12.19 -1.53
N ALA A 419 -4.27 -11.05 -1.21
CA ALA A 419 -5.62 -10.94 -0.68
C ALA A 419 -6.26 -9.62 -1.12
N ILE A 420 -7.52 -9.68 -1.52
CA ILE A 420 -8.39 -8.52 -1.82
C ILE A 420 -9.44 -8.43 -0.70
N ASP A 421 -9.94 -7.23 -0.39
CA ASP A 421 -11.01 -7.01 0.58
C ASP A 421 -10.75 -7.64 1.96
N ALA A 422 -9.52 -7.55 2.44
CA ALA A 422 -9.12 -8.16 3.70
C ALA A 422 -9.71 -7.40 4.89
N LYS A 423 -10.47 -8.11 5.75
CA LYS A 423 -11.17 -7.56 6.90
C LYS A 423 -10.92 -8.42 8.13
N ILE A 424 -10.83 -7.76 9.28
CA ILE A 424 -10.83 -8.41 10.59
C ILE A 424 -12.10 -8.04 11.33
N GLN A 425 -12.67 -9.02 12.02
CA GLN A 425 -13.61 -8.82 13.11
C GLN A 425 -13.01 -9.48 14.36
N VAL A 426 -13.13 -8.84 15.51
CA VAL A 426 -12.86 -9.43 16.82
C VAL A 426 -14.17 -9.46 17.60
N GLU A 427 -14.50 -10.60 18.18
CA GLU A 427 -15.63 -10.77 19.11
C GLU A 427 -15.05 -11.02 20.51
N PHE A 428 -15.23 -10.07 21.43
CA PHE A 428 -14.79 -10.19 22.82
C PHE A 428 -15.83 -10.91 23.68
N ASP A 429 -15.37 -11.75 24.63
CA ASP A 429 -16.25 -12.33 25.65
C ASP A 429 -16.48 -11.32 26.78
N PRO A 430 -17.71 -10.79 26.96
CA PRO A 430 -18.02 -9.79 27.99
C PRO A 430 -17.93 -10.34 29.42
N ASP A 431 -17.92 -11.67 29.61
CA ASP A 431 -17.64 -12.27 30.92
C ASP A 431 -16.14 -12.18 31.29
N VAL A 432 -15.25 -11.93 30.31
CA VAL A 432 -13.79 -11.89 30.45
C VAL A 432 -13.21 -10.49 30.24
N VAL A 433 -13.74 -9.72 29.29
CA VAL A 433 -13.31 -8.35 28.95
C VAL A 433 -14.38 -7.36 29.41
N GLU A 434 -14.00 -6.37 30.22
CA GLU A 434 -14.88 -5.27 30.62
C GLU A 434 -14.99 -4.24 29.48
N ASP A 435 -13.83 -3.80 28.99
CA ASP A 435 -13.76 -2.85 27.90
C ASP A 435 -12.52 -3.08 27.02
N TYR A 436 -12.61 -2.63 25.77
CA TYR A 436 -11.51 -2.72 24.80
C TYR A 436 -11.39 -1.45 23.97
N ARG A 437 -10.19 -1.23 23.40
CA ARG A 437 -9.87 -0.12 22.52
C ARG A 437 -8.89 -0.58 21.44
N LEU A 438 -9.27 -0.47 20.17
CA LEU A 438 -8.35 -0.63 19.05
C LEU A 438 -7.42 0.59 18.96
N LEU A 439 -6.11 0.36 18.88
CA LEU A 439 -5.12 1.41 18.67
C LEU A 439 -4.94 1.66 17.17
N GLY A 440 -5.34 2.85 16.72
CA GLY A 440 -5.29 3.24 15.31
C GLY A 440 -6.55 2.84 14.53
N TYR A 441 -6.39 2.72 13.21
CA TYR A 441 -7.44 2.32 12.25
C TYR A 441 -8.71 3.19 12.32
N GLU A 442 -8.63 4.45 12.77
CA GLU A 442 -9.80 5.34 12.93
C GLU A 442 -10.53 5.60 11.61
N ASN A 443 -9.84 5.57 10.49
CA ASN A 443 -10.37 5.76 9.14
C ASN A 443 -10.68 4.44 8.41
N ARG A 444 -10.37 3.29 9.00
CA ARG A 444 -10.55 1.95 8.41
C ARG A 444 -11.66 1.14 9.10
N GLY A 445 -12.49 1.77 9.94
CA GLY A 445 -13.62 1.12 10.61
C GLY A 445 -14.67 0.62 9.62
N VAL A 446 -15.16 -0.60 9.83
CA VAL A 446 -16.21 -1.23 9.04
C VAL A 446 -17.38 -1.57 9.96
N LEU A 447 -18.62 -1.53 9.47
CA LEU A 447 -19.76 -1.93 10.31
C LEU A 447 -19.67 -3.42 10.62
N ASP A 448 -20.00 -3.85 11.84
CA ASP A 448 -19.91 -5.29 12.19
C ASP A 448 -20.85 -6.15 11.33
N ARG A 449 -22.00 -5.58 10.97
CA ARG A 449 -22.95 -6.22 10.03
C ARG A 449 -22.41 -6.39 8.62
N ASP A 450 -21.40 -5.59 8.24
CA ASP A 450 -20.78 -5.58 6.94
C ASP A 450 -19.50 -6.43 6.87
N PHE A 451 -19.07 -7.04 7.97
CA PHE A 451 -17.92 -7.97 7.98
C PHE A 451 -18.03 -9.06 6.90
N ARG A 452 -19.24 -9.63 6.73
CA ARG A 452 -19.54 -10.66 5.70
C ARG A 452 -20.26 -10.09 4.48
N ASN A 453 -20.16 -8.77 4.28
CA ASN A 453 -20.69 -8.09 3.11
C ASN A 453 -19.53 -7.87 2.13
N ASP A 454 -19.51 -8.70 1.08
CA ASP A 454 -18.47 -8.66 0.04
C ASP A 454 -18.66 -7.46 -0.92
N ASP A 455 -19.78 -6.71 -0.81
CA ASP A 455 -19.97 -5.45 -1.55
C ASP A 455 -19.30 -4.24 -0.86
N VAL A 456 -18.75 -4.43 0.34
CA VAL A 456 -18.03 -3.38 1.09
C VAL A 456 -16.54 -3.55 0.84
N ASP A 457 -15.97 -2.58 0.14
CA ASP A 457 -14.54 -2.48 -0.16
C ASP A 457 -13.69 -2.46 1.13
N ALA A 458 -12.59 -3.20 1.16
CA ALA A 458 -11.60 -3.21 2.22
C ALA A 458 -10.18 -3.37 1.65
N GLY A 459 -9.15 -3.20 2.48
CA GLY A 459 -7.79 -3.11 1.95
C GLY A 459 -7.21 -4.42 1.46
N GLU A 460 -6.22 -4.30 0.59
CA GLU A 460 -5.52 -5.38 -0.05
C GLU A 460 -4.18 -5.66 0.64
N LEU A 461 -3.77 -6.93 0.60
CA LEU A 461 -2.42 -7.31 1.01
C LEU A 461 -1.66 -7.89 -0.18
N GLY A 462 -0.48 -7.34 -0.42
CA GLY A 462 0.52 -7.91 -1.31
C GLY A 462 1.16 -9.17 -0.70
N ALA A 463 1.78 -9.99 -1.53
CA ALA A 463 2.58 -11.12 -1.07
C ALA A 463 3.70 -10.64 -0.15
N GLY A 464 3.95 -11.38 0.93
CA GLY A 464 4.94 -11.03 1.96
C GLY A 464 4.57 -9.85 2.85
N HIS A 465 3.47 -9.12 2.59
CA HIS A 465 3.01 -8.08 3.49
C HIS A 465 2.52 -8.63 4.81
N GLN A 466 2.65 -7.79 5.83
CA GLN A 466 2.09 -8.01 7.14
C GLN A 466 1.20 -6.84 7.52
N ALA A 467 0.18 -7.12 8.32
CA ALA A 467 -0.61 -6.11 8.99
C ALA A 467 -0.70 -6.48 10.47
N THR A 468 -0.61 -5.49 11.35
CA THR A 468 -0.64 -5.67 12.79
C THR A 468 -1.71 -4.77 13.39
N ALA A 469 -2.54 -5.34 14.25
CA ALA A 469 -3.49 -4.60 15.07
C ALA A 469 -3.20 -4.82 16.56
N LEU A 470 -3.40 -3.77 17.35
CA LEU A 470 -3.23 -3.80 18.80
C LEU A 470 -4.53 -3.38 19.46
N TYR A 471 -5.04 -4.23 20.34
CA TYR A 471 -6.16 -3.91 21.24
C TYR A 471 -5.63 -3.70 22.64
N GLU A 472 -6.04 -2.62 23.29
CA GLU A 472 -5.95 -2.49 24.73
C GLU A 472 -7.24 -2.98 25.37
N ILE A 473 -7.13 -3.87 26.35
CA ILE A 473 -8.27 -4.50 27.03
C ILE A 473 -8.15 -4.34 28.56
N THR A 474 -9.29 -4.17 29.20
CA THR A 474 -9.45 -4.28 30.65
C THR A 474 -10.19 -5.57 30.98
N LEU A 475 -9.66 -6.38 31.91
CA LEU A 475 -10.31 -7.63 32.31
C LEU A 475 -11.52 -7.39 33.22
N ALA A 476 -12.56 -8.17 33.02
CA ALA A 476 -13.77 -8.15 33.82
C ALA A 476 -13.49 -8.43 35.30
N ARG A 477 -14.29 -7.80 36.18
CA ARG A 477 -14.08 -7.90 37.63
C ARG A 477 -14.12 -9.36 38.12
N GLY A 478 -12.97 -9.83 38.59
CA GLY A 478 -12.81 -11.14 39.22
C GLY A 478 -12.19 -12.19 38.32
N VAL A 479 -11.86 -11.82 37.08
CA VAL A 479 -10.97 -12.53 36.17
C VAL A 479 -9.53 -12.15 36.51
N ASP A 480 -8.65 -13.15 36.56
CA ASP A 480 -7.21 -12.98 36.75
C ASP A 480 -6.48 -13.36 35.46
N ILE A 481 -5.41 -12.64 35.10
CA ILE A 481 -4.61 -12.96 33.91
C ILE A 481 -4.01 -14.37 33.95
N ASP A 482 -3.83 -14.95 35.15
CA ASP A 482 -3.36 -16.32 35.33
C ASP A 482 -4.46 -17.39 35.10
N ASP A 483 -5.71 -16.98 34.80
CA ASP A 483 -6.81 -17.89 34.48
C ASP A 483 -6.65 -18.52 33.08
N ARG A 484 -7.69 -19.19 32.57
CA ARG A 484 -7.65 -19.94 31.30
C ARG A 484 -8.88 -19.70 30.43
N ASP A 485 -9.61 -18.64 30.75
CA ASP A 485 -10.78 -18.23 29.99
C ASP A 485 -10.34 -17.62 28.65
N GLU A 486 -11.28 -17.59 27.73
CA GLU A 486 -11.10 -17.07 26.37
C GLU A 486 -11.43 -15.58 26.39
N ILE A 487 -10.51 -14.74 25.93
CA ILE A 487 -10.71 -13.29 25.77
C ILE A 487 -11.75 -13.04 24.67
N GLY A 488 -11.73 -13.86 23.62
CA GLY A 488 -12.60 -13.71 22.46
C GLY A 488 -12.11 -14.52 21.27
N VAL A 489 -12.62 -14.20 20.09
CA VAL A 489 -12.24 -14.83 18.81
C VAL A 489 -11.91 -13.73 17.80
N VAL A 490 -10.83 -13.91 17.05
CA VAL A 490 -10.51 -13.09 15.88
C VAL A 490 -10.91 -13.85 14.61
N MET A 491 -11.56 -13.15 13.67
CA MET A 491 -11.97 -13.67 12.38
C MET A 491 -11.35 -12.81 11.28
N LEU A 492 -10.66 -13.46 10.35
CA LEU A 492 -10.03 -12.84 9.19
C LEU A 492 -10.72 -13.32 7.92
N ARG A 493 -11.18 -12.39 7.08
CA ARG A 493 -11.86 -12.66 5.81
C ARG A 493 -11.17 -11.94 4.66
N TRP A 494 -11.00 -12.60 3.51
CA TRP A 494 -10.46 -11.99 2.29
C TRP A 494 -10.91 -12.73 1.03
N GLU A 495 -10.89 -12.04 -0.12
CA GLU A 495 -11.08 -12.62 -1.44
C GLU A 495 -9.75 -13.06 -2.06
N ASP A 496 -9.72 -14.27 -2.64
CA ASP A 496 -8.57 -14.79 -3.37
C ASP A 496 -8.48 -14.13 -4.76
N PRO A 497 -7.38 -13.43 -5.09
CA PRO A 497 -7.27 -12.63 -6.30
C PRO A 497 -7.25 -13.46 -7.60
N GLU A 498 -6.96 -14.76 -7.54
CA GLU A 498 -6.95 -15.63 -8.73
C GLU A 498 -8.34 -16.21 -9.03
N THR A 499 -9.09 -16.55 -7.98
CA THR A 499 -10.33 -17.32 -8.09
C THR A 499 -11.60 -16.50 -7.83
N GLY A 500 -11.48 -15.37 -7.12
CA GLY A 500 -12.58 -14.61 -6.57
C GLY A 500 -13.36 -15.35 -5.46
N ASP A 501 -12.80 -16.44 -4.92
CA ASP A 501 -13.41 -17.17 -3.82
C ASP A 501 -13.07 -16.47 -2.50
N VAL A 502 -14.09 -16.19 -1.69
CA VAL A 502 -13.90 -15.59 -0.36
C VAL A 502 -13.53 -16.66 0.67
N THR A 503 -12.44 -16.43 1.38
CA THR A 503 -11.92 -17.26 2.47
C THR A 503 -12.14 -16.56 3.82
N GLU A 504 -12.48 -17.33 4.84
CA GLU A 504 -12.61 -16.87 6.23
C GLU A 504 -11.91 -17.88 7.14
N ILE A 505 -11.05 -17.39 8.04
CA ILE A 505 -10.39 -18.16 9.10
C ILE A 505 -10.67 -17.51 10.45
N ASP A 506 -10.58 -18.30 11.51
CA ASP A 506 -10.79 -17.89 12.89
C ASP A 506 -9.69 -18.45 13.81
N GLU A 507 -9.31 -17.67 14.82
CA GLU A 507 -8.39 -18.07 15.89
C GLU A 507 -8.96 -17.59 17.24
N ASP A 508 -8.93 -18.47 18.24
CA ASP A 508 -9.32 -18.14 19.61
C ASP A 508 -8.22 -17.29 20.26
N ILE A 509 -8.61 -16.29 21.06
CA ILE A 509 -7.70 -15.47 21.88
C ILE A 509 -7.83 -15.98 23.32
N ASP A 510 -6.87 -16.77 23.81
CA ASP A 510 -6.88 -17.25 25.19
C ASP A 510 -6.11 -16.29 26.11
N LEU A 511 -6.50 -16.17 27.40
CA LEU A 511 -5.69 -15.46 28.41
C LEU A 511 -4.25 -15.99 28.53
N ARG A 512 -4.00 -17.24 28.09
CA ARG A 512 -2.65 -17.84 28.12
C ARG A 512 -1.71 -17.31 27.04
N ASP A 513 -2.25 -16.66 26.01
CA ASP A 513 -1.48 -16.06 24.93
C ASP A 513 -1.00 -14.65 25.33
N VAL A 514 -1.54 -14.12 26.43
CA VAL A 514 -1.15 -12.85 27.03
C VAL A 514 -0.19 -13.11 28.19
N GLU A 515 1.07 -12.67 28.06
CA GLU A 515 2.05 -12.83 29.11
C GLU A 515 1.83 -11.80 30.24
N PRO A 516 1.78 -12.20 31.52
CA PRO A 516 1.45 -11.29 32.62
C PRO A 516 2.56 -10.28 32.95
N THR A 517 3.73 -10.40 32.33
CA THR A 517 4.88 -9.53 32.60
C THR A 517 5.63 -9.21 31.32
N TRP A 518 5.96 -7.93 31.14
CA TRP A 518 6.69 -7.39 29.98
C TRP A 518 7.93 -8.22 29.60
N SER A 519 8.79 -8.56 30.56
CA SER A 519 10.03 -9.30 30.27
C SER A 519 9.86 -10.74 29.74
N ARG A 520 8.62 -11.24 29.68
CA ARG A 520 8.30 -12.58 29.18
C ARG A 520 7.59 -12.56 27.83
N THR A 521 7.12 -11.40 27.38
CA THR A 521 6.50 -11.25 26.06
C THR A 521 7.53 -11.50 24.97
N ASP A 522 7.05 -11.79 23.77
CA ASP A 522 7.89 -11.94 22.59
C ASP A 522 8.62 -10.62 22.22
N GLU A 523 9.80 -10.73 21.60
CA GLU A 523 10.61 -9.57 21.20
C GLU A 523 9.88 -8.73 20.13
N ASP A 524 9.17 -9.37 19.18
CA ASP A 524 8.38 -8.68 18.17
C ASP A 524 7.13 -8.03 18.76
N PHE A 525 6.56 -8.62 19.81
CA PHE A 525 5.48 -7.97 20.56
C PHE A 525 5.99 -6.70 21.24
N GLN A 526 7.16 -6.77 21.90
CA GLN A 526 7.77 -5.61 22.53
C GLN A 526 8.06 -4.51 21.51
N HIS A 527 8.57 -4.90 20.34
CA HIS A 527 8.80 -4.02 19.20
C HIS A 527 7.52 -3.28 18.78
N ALA A 528 6.44 -4.00 18.48
CA ALA A 528 5.17 -3.40 18.09
C ALA A 528 4.64 -2.43 19.16
N VAL A 529 4.75 -2.80 20.43
CA VAL A 529 4.26 -1.97 21.54
C VAL A 529 5.08 -0.70 21.74
N VAL A 530 6.42 -0.72 21.64
CA VAL A 530 7.22 0.50 21.77
C VAL A 530 6.97 1.48 20.62
N VAL A 531 6.77 0.95 19.40
CA VAL A 531 6.41 1.74 18.22
C VAL A 531 5.02 2.36 18.37
N ALA A 532 4.02 1.58 18.77
CA ALA A 532 2.67 2.08 19.02
C ALA A 532 2.63 3.12 20.15
N THR A 533 3.37 2.89 21.24
CA THR A 533 3.50 3.83 22.36
C THR A 533 4.11 5.15 21.92
N PHE A 534 5.14 5.10 21.08
CA PHE A 534 5.75 6.29 20.50
C PHE A 534 4.76 7.07 19.63
N ALA A 535 4.03 6.39 18.75
CA ALA A 535 3.01 7.00 17.90
C ALA A 535 1.88 7.65 18.73
N GLU A 536 1.36 6.95 19.73
CA GLU A 536 0.34 7.47 20.66
C GLU A 536 0.84 8.72 21.41
N LYS A 537 2.13 8.76 21.77
CA LYS A 537 2.75 9.93 22.39
C LYS A 537 2.87 11.11 21.42
N LEU A 538 3.28 10.87 20.17
CA LEU A 538 3.43 11.91 19.16
C LEU A 538 2.11 12.56 18.75
N ARG A 539 1.01 11.78 18.73
CA ARG A 539 -0.32 12.30 18.40
C ARG A 539 -1.02 13.02 19.57
N ASP A 540 -0.36 13.17 20.71
CA ASP A 540 -0.91 13.84 21.91
C ASP A 540 -2.17 13.10 22.43
N ASN A 541 -2.12 11.76 22.46
CA ASN A 541 -3.23 10.95 22.98
C ASN A 541 -3.30 11.05 24.52
N PRO A 542 -4.46 11.40 25.11
CA PRO A 542 -4.65 11.44 26.56
C PRO A 542 -4.29 10.13 27.29
N PHE A 543 -4.48 8.97 26.66
CA PHE A 543 -4.10 7.68 27.25
C PHE A 543 -2.57 7.50 27.33
N ALA A 544 -1.80 8.23 26.52
CA ALA A 544 -0.33 8.24 26.54
C ALA A 544 0.25 9.46 27.27
N ASP A 545 -0.56 10.23 28.01
CA ASP A 545 -0.11 11.43 28.73
C ASP A 545 1.00 11.09 29.74
N GLU A 546 0.87 9.96 30.43
CA GLU A 546 1.81 9.51 31.47
C GLU A 546 3.07 8.83 30.92
N VAL A 547 3.11 8.50 29.63
CA VAL A 547 4.29 7.93 28.97
C VAL A 547 5.46 8.92 29.03
N ASP A 548 6.60 8.49 29.57
CA ASP A 548 7.85 9.25 29.59
C ASP A 548 8.75 8.83 28.42
N LEU A 549 9.14 9.79 27.57
CA LEU A 549 9.97 9.51 26.39
C LEU A 549 11.41 9.11 26.72
N ASP A 550 11.95 9.53 27.88
CA ASP A 550 13.28 9.05 28.31
C ASP A 550 13.18 7.57 28.75
N GLU A 551 12.10 7.16 29.42
CA GLU A 551 11.89 5.75 29.80
C GLU A 551 11.62 4.87 28.58
N LEU A 552 10.80 5.35 27.63
CA LEU A 552 10.58 4.67 26.35
C LEU A 552 11.90 4.51 25.57
N LEU A 553 12.73 5.55 25.54
CA LEU A 553 14.03 5.48 24.88
C LEU A 553 14.96 4.44 25.52
N GLU A 554 14.99 4.31 26.85
CA GLU A 554 15.77 3.28 27.53
C GLU A 554 15.35 1.86 27.10
N GLU A 555 14.05 1.65 26.89
CA GLU A 555 13.52 0.35 26.44
C GLU A 555 13.79 0.10 24.94
N VAL A 556 13.64 1.11 24.10
CA VAL A 556 13.96 1.04 22.67
C VAL A 556 15.46 0.75 22.46
N GLU A 557 16.35 1.41 23.21
CA GLU A 557 17.79 1.11 23.16
C GLU A 557 18.15 -0.28 23.71
N ARG A 558 17.33 -0.86 24.59
CA ARG A 558 17.49 -2.24 25.04
C ARG A 558 17.13 -3.22 23.91
N LEU A 559 16.03 -2.96 23.20
CA LEU A 559 15.58 -3.78 22.08
C LEU A 559 16.53 -3.69 20.88
N ASP A 560 17.22 -2.56 20.68
CA ASP A 560 18.21 -2.36 19.61
C ASP A 560 19.36 -3.39 19.64
N ASP A 561 19.74 -3.86 20.83
CA ASP A 561 20.72 -4.93 21.00
C ASP A 561 20.20 -6.32 20.52
N GLU A 562 18.88 -6.48 20.38
CA GLU A 562 18.16 -7.71 20.03
C GLU A 562 17.67 -7.66 18.56
N ILE A 563 17.12 -6.52 18.13
CA ILE A 563 16.55 -6.25 16.80
C ILE A 563 17.60 -5.52 15.93
N ASP A 564 18.48 -6.30 15.29
CA ASP A 564 19.60 -5.80 14.45
C ASP A 564 19.12 -5.51 13.01
N THR A 565 18.27 -4.48 12.84
CA THR A 565 17.73 -4.02 11.54
C THR A 565 17.99 -2.53 11.31
N ASP A 566 18.25 -2.14 10.04
CA ASP A 566 18.47 -0.73 9.67
C ASP A 566 17.23 0.15 9.94
N GLU A 567 16.04 -0.47 9.93
CA GLU A 567 14.75 0.17 10.21
C GLU A 567 14.58 0.46 11.71
N PHE A 568 14.92 -0.49 12.58
CA PHE A 568 14.82 -0.28 14.02
C PHE A 568 15.90 0.69 14.54
N ASP A 569 17.12 0.62 13.98
CA ASP A 569 18.19 1.61 14.23
C ASP A 569 17.69 3.05 13.96
N GLU A 570 16.95 3.23 12.86
CA GLU A 570 16.36 4.51 12.47
C GLU A 570 15.25 4.96 13.42
N PHE A 571 14.38 4.02 13.84
CA PHE A 571 13.36 4.26 14.85
C PHE A 571 13.97 4.71 16.19
N VAL A 572 15.07 4.09 16.63
CA VAL A 572 15.78 4.49 17.85
C VAL A 572 16.23 5.96 17.76
N ASP A 573 16.77 6.37 16.61
CA ASP A 573 17.17 7.77 16.39
C ASP A 573 15.97 8.73 16.36
N MET A 574 14.83 8.31 15.82
CA MET A 574 13.58 9.09 15.89
C MET A 574 13.15 9.33 17.35
N VAL A 575 13.15 8.28 18.19
CA VAL A 575 12.79 8.38 19.61
C VAL A 575 13.80 9.27 20.37
N ARG A 576 15.11 9.15 20.09
CA ARG A 576 16.15 10.02 20.68
C ARG A 576 15.87 11.50 20.41
N ILE A 577 15.56 11.85 19.16
CA ILE A 577 15.29 13.23 18.76
C ILE A 577 14.04 13.75 19.45
N ALA A 578 12.97 12.96 19.49
CA ALA A 578 11.72 13.31 20.17
C ALA A 578 11.92 13.51 21.69
N ALA A 579 12.75 12.69 22.33
CA ALA A 579 13.18 12.85 23.73
C ALA A 579 14.14 14.05 23.96
N GLY A 580 14.53 14.77 22.91
CA GLY A 580 15.44 15.91 23.00
C GLY A 580 16.91 15.54 23.22
N ARG A 581 17.29 14.30 22.93
CA ARG A 581 18.67 13.79 22.99
C ARG A 581 19.29 13.90 21.57
N ARG A 582 20.31 14.75 21.41
CA ARG A 582 21.07 14.94 20.15
C ARG A 582 22.54 14.59 20.30
#